data_AF-A0A8H3GZU5-F1
#
_entry.id   AF-A0A8H3GZU5-F1
#
_cell.length_a   1.000
_cell.length_b   1.000
_cell.length_c   1.000
_cell.angle_alpha   90.00
_cell.angle_beta   90.00
_cell.angle_gamma   90.00
#
_symmetry.space_group_name_H-M   'P 1'
#
loop_
_entity.id
_entity.type
_entity.pdbx_description
1 polymer ?
#
loop_
_entity_poly.entity_id
_entity_poly.type
_entity_poly.pdbx_seq_one_letter_code
_entity_poly.pdbx_strand_id
1 'polypeptide(L)'
;MPVQVHPRWGRPSSNELYIEFYGLEESLRRRSWFGDIQGPVQAAIDRISKVRQNQINHGVTLLDLQSILICFRSATSYSLYASRSLIKGCIYMMSSMKISGKSSPFSYEFGYLCFRIMAVALGACLLNDKGVLGSAITCMIADEEESMIRTFSGHVSSITEEAIAHGGERGMEAYNCMVGWSQCQDHPRIEEVMSTADAGLLLALLWGGLELFFQVLSATVTPGLCGIMYVLWRYVIHKRQCRELSGPEAKRLKVHYTDILWRSHLGTVLDQHKAFYLLHSLNSQGLKLWEENPKYINLEDSKLIIRLIGNQMLRHTGAIAPENFSNALSYAYHHSIRFVGCEDLLPELFGGAFKQLWILIEELQDNKDMIIDIVCEVFGWLSKILICFATRCFDDSNLYNIVLNN
;
A
#
# COMPACT_ATOMS: atom_id res chain seq x y z
N MET A 1 24.89 15.12 11.00
CA MET A 1 25.97 14.12 10.88
C MET A 1 25.66 13.22 9.70
N PRO A 2 26.64 12.82 8.87
CA PRO A 2 26.37 11.91 7.75
C PRO A 2 25.84 10.58 8.29
N VAL A 3 24.69 10.17 7.78
CA VAL A 3 24.02 8.94 8.25
C VAL A 3 24.82 7.73 7.74
N GLN A 4 25.43 6.97 8.65
CA GLN A 4 26.33 5.86 8.32
C GLN A 4 25.55 4.68 7.71
N VAL A 5 26.04 4.15 6.59
CA VAL A 5 25.48 2.94 5.93
C VAL A 5 25.76 1.73 6.80
N HIS A 6 24.73 0.94 7.11
CA HIS A 6 24.90 -0.28 7.90
C HIS A 6 25.51 -1.38 7.02
N PRO A 7 26.62 -2.02 7.44
CA PRO A 7 27.36 -2.95 6.59
C PRO A 7 26.54 -4.16 6.12
N ARG A 8 25.53 -4.55 6.90
CA ARG A 8 24.62 -5.66 6.57
C ARG A 8 23.29 -5.21 5.96
N TRP A 9 22.79 -4.05 6.37
CA TRP A 9 21.40 -3.66 6.08
C TRP A 9 21.29 -2.55 5.03
N GLY A 10 22.42 -1.96 4.64
CA GLY A 10 22.47 -0.89 3.66
C GLY A 10 22.10 0.46 4.26
N ARG A 11 21.56 1.33 3.40
CA ARG A 11 21.21 2.70 3.76
C ARG A 11 19.97 2.71 4.67
N PRO A 12 19.92 3.56 5.69
CA PRO A 12 18.68 3.77 6.43
C PRO A 12 17.67 4.54 5.59
N SER A 13 16.38 4.32 5.87
CA SER A 13 15.28 4.97 5.15
C SER A 13 15.26 6.49 5.28
N SER A 14 15.85 7.04 6.35
CA SER A 14 16.00 8.48 6.57
C SER A 14 17.13 9.13 5.75
N ASN A 15 17.87 8.37 4.94
CA ASN A 15 18.96 8.89 4.13
C ASN A 15 18.41 9.48 2.82
N GLU A 16 18.78 10.71 2.45
CA GLU A 16 18.31 11.37 1.23
C GLU A 16 18.65 10.57 -0.04
N LEU A 17 19.82 9.90 -0.07
CA LEU A 17 20.22 9.03 -1.19
C LEU A 17 19.28 7.82 -1.34
N TYR A 18 18.53 7.44 -0.31
CA TYR A 18 17.56 6.36 -0.41
C TYR A 18 16.52 6.62 -1.50
N ILE A 19 16.04 7.86 -1.58
CA ILE A 19 15.04 8.29 -2.57
C ILE A 19 15.67 8.36 -3.97
N GLU A 20 16.93 8.77 -4.08
CA GLU A 20 17.62 8.80 -5.38
C GLU A 20 17.69 7.41 -6.05
N PHE A 21 17.90 6.35 -5.27
CA PHE A 21 18.02 4.98 -5.80
C PHE A 21 16.66 4.28 -6.00
N TYR A 22 15.65 4.64 -5.22
CA TYR A 22 14.37 3.89 -5.15
C TYR A 22 13.12 4.72 -5.47
N GLY A 23 13.29 6.02 -5.70
CA GLY A 23 12.23 6.95 -6.04
C GLY A 23 11.58 6.65 -7.39
N LEU A 24 10.56 7.43 -7.70
CA LEU A 24 9.76 7.30 -8.93
C LEU A 24 10.65 7.35 -10.17
N GLU A 25 11.43 8.41 -10.37
CA GLU A 25 12.23 8.59 -11.58
C GLU A 25 13.17 7.41 -11.86
N GLU A 26 13.97 6.99 -10.89
CA GLU A 26 14.91 5.87 -11.05
C GLU A 26 14.19 4.53 -11.24
N SER A 27 13.03 4.35 -10.62
CA SER A 27 12.20 3.15 -10.79
C SER A 27 11.58 3.07 -12.18
N LEU A 28 11.28 4.20 -12.83
CA LEU A 28 10.67 4.23 -14.17
C LEU A 28 11.69 4.10 -15.31
N ARG A 29 13.00 4.26 -15.04
CA ARG A 29 14.03 4.17 -16.09
C ARG A 29 14.10 2.78 -16.73
N ARG A 30 13.90 2.74 -18.05
CA ARG A 30 14.21 1.59 -18.90
C ARG A 30 15.72 1.48 -19.08
N ARG A 31 16.26 0.25 -19.10
CA ARG A 31 17.64 0.00 -19.53
C ARG A 31 17.63 -1.17 -20.50
N SER A 32 18.17 -0.96 -21.70
CA SER A 32 18.50 -2.04 -22.63
C SER A 32 19.64 -2.85 -22.02
N TRP A 33 19.34 -4.09 -21.65
CA TRP A 33 20.30 -4.98 -21.02
C TRP A 33 20.86 -5.98 -22.04
N PHE A 34 22.19 -6.03 -22.13
CA PHE A 34 22.93 -6.85 -23.11
C PHE A 34 23.91 -7.85 -22.43
N GLY A 35 23.59 -8.36 -21.23
CA GLY A 35 24.49 -9.28 -20.50
C GLY A 35 23.79 -10.44 -19.78
N ASP A 36 24.53 -11.54 -19.56
CA ASP A 36 24.10 -12.77 -18.87
C ASP A 36 24.05 -12.59 -17.33
N ILE A 37 23.09 -11.78 -16.87
CA ILE A 37 22.82 -11.56 -15.43
C ILE A 37 21.74 -12.53 -14.92
N GLN A 38 21.10 -13.27 -15.82
CA GLN A 38 20.05 -14.22 -15.48
C GLN A 38 20.54 -15.32 -14.53
N GLY A 39 21.74 -15.87 -14.77
CA GLY A 39 22.36 -16.86 -13.88
C GLY A 39 22.54 -16.36 -12.43
N PRO A 40 23.25 -15.24 -12.20
CA PRO A 40 23.40 -14.65 -10.87
C PRO A 40 22.07 -14.33 -10.16
N VAL A 41 21.08 -13.81 -10.90
CA VAL A 41 19.77 -13.46 -10.35
C VAL A 41 18.96 -14.69 -9.99
N GLN A 42 18.95 -15.73 -10.83
CA GLN A 42 18.34 -17.00 -10.49
C GLN A 42 18.97 -17.59 -9.23
N ALA A 43 20.29 -17.57 -9.13
CA ALA A 43 20.99 -18.05 -7.94
C ALA A 43 20.62 -17.25 -6.67
N ALA A 44 20.42 -15.93 -6.80
CA ALA A 44 19.94 -15.09 -5.71
C ALA A 44 18.49 -15.43 -5.30
N ILE A 45 17.59 -15.60 -6.27
CA ILE A 45 16.21 -16.05 -6.05
C ILE A 45 16.19 -17.41 -5.35
N ASP A 46 17.03 -18.36 -5.77
CA ASP A 46 17.13 -19.69 -5.18
C ASP A 46 17.64 -19.63 -3.73
N ARG A 47 18.59 -18.73 -3.43
CA ARG A 47 19.06 -18.50 -2.05
C ARG A 47 17.92 -17.98 -1.17
N ILE A 48 17.18 -16.97 -1.64
CA ILE A 48 16.06 -16.39 -0.91
C ILE A 48 14.95 -17.42 -0.69
N SER A 49 14.62 -18.19 -1.73
CA SER A 49 13.58 -19.23 -1.71
C SER A 49 13.85 -20.34 -0.69
N LYS A 50 15.11 -20.52 -0.26
CA LYS A 50 15.52 -21.52 0.74
C LYS A 50 15.56 -20.98 2.16
N VAL A 51 15.33 -19.69 2.38
CA VAL A 51 15.34 -19.07 3.72
C VAL A 51 14.23 -19.66 4.58
N ARG A 52 14.59 -20.08 5.79
CA ARG A 52 13.65 -20.59 6.79
C ARG A 52 13.29 -19.53 7.83
N GLN A 53 12.12 -19.68 8.44
CA GLN A 53 11.68 -18.79 9.50
C GLN A 53 12.69 -18.82 10.67
N ASN A 54 12.97 -17.66 11.26
CA ASN A 54 13.96 -17.47 12.33
C ASN A 54 15.43 -17.72 11.95
N GLN A 55 15.74 -17.91 10.67
CA GLN A 55 17.12 -18.05 10.22
C GLN A 55 17.83 -16.68 10.19
N ILE A 56 18.72 -16.44 11.15
CA ILE A 56 19.48 -15.18 11.25
C ILE A 56 20.59 -15.12 10.21
N ASN A 57 21.26 -16.23 9.90
CA ASN A 57 22.30 -16.28 8.88
C ASN A 57 21.79 -17.02 7.64
N HIS A 58 21.16 -16.27 6.75
CA HIS A 58 20.54 -16.79 5.53
C HIS A 58 21.47 -16.77 4.32
N GLY A 59 22.70 -16.22 4.43
CA GLY A 59 23.65 -16.12 3.31
C GLY A 59 23.24 -15.16 2.19
N VAL A 60 22.00 -14.66 2.18
CA VAL A 60 21.54 -13.60 1.25
C VAL A 60 22.17 -12.26 1.64
N THR A 61 22.79 -11.61 0.67
CA THR A 61 23.45 -10.30 0.82
C THR A 61 22.58 -9.16 0.32
N LEU A 62 22.93 -7.91 0.64
CA LEU A 62 22.27 -6.75 0.05
C LEU A 62 22.46 -6.70 -1.48
N LEU A 63 23.63 -7.14 -1.96
CA LEU A 63 23.94 -7.22 -3.39
C LEU A 63 23.00 -8.18 -4.12
N ASP A 64 22.65 -9.31 -3.50
CA ASP A 64 21.67 -10.26 -4.07
C ASP A 64 20.33 -9.58 -4.34
N LEU A 65 19.83 -8.80 -3.37
CA LEU A 65 18.56 -8.08 -3.49
C LEU A 65 18.63 -6.96 -4.54
N GLN A 66 19.75 -6.23 -4.59
CA GLN A 66 19.98 -5.19 -5.58
C GLN A 66 20.08 -5.77 -7.00
N SER A 67 20.73 -6.92 -7.19
CA SER A 67 20.80 -7.60 -8.49
C SER A 67 19.42 -8.05 -8.97
N ILE A 68 18.57 -8.57 -8.09
CA ILE A 68 17.18 -8.89 -8.42
C ILE A 68 16.41 -7.64 -8.85
N LEU A 69 16.50 -6.55 -8.09
CA LEU A 69 15.82 -5.30 -8.44
C LEU A 69 16.28 -4.72 -9.79
N ILE A 70 17.57 -4.82 -10.11
CA ILE A 70 18.10 -4.37 -11.40
C ILE A 70 17.39 -5.09 -12.55
N CYS A 71 17.07 -6.38 -12.37
CA CYS A 71 16.34 -7.15 -13.37
C CYS A 71 14.87 -6.76 -13.52
N PHE A 72 14.25 -5.99 -12.62
CA PHE A 72 12.90 -5.44 -12.85
C PHE A 72 12.82 -4.55 -14.08
N ARG A 73 13.98 -4.09 -14.57
CA ARG A 73 14.14 -3.35 -15.82
C ARG A 73 14.24 -4.25 -17.06
N SER A 74 13.92 -5.54 -16.93
CA SER A 74 13.89 -6.49 -18.03
C SER A 74 12.57 -7.26 -17.99
N ALA A 75 11.74 -7.08 -19.01
CA ALA A 75 10.43 -7.71 -19.11
C ALA A 75 10.51 -9.25 -19.05
N THR A 76 11.52 -9.84 -19.70
CA THR A 76 11.68 -11.30 -19.75
C THR A 76 12.01 -11.92 -18.38
N SER A 77 12.59 -11.14 -17.47
CA SER A 77 12.92 -11.60 -16.12
C SER A 77 11.68 -11.84 -15.23
N TYR A 78 10.51 -11.27 -15.58
CA TYR A 78 9.31 -11.37 -14.73
C TYR A 78 8.81 -12.80 -14.54
N SER A 79 9.10 -13.68 -15.50
CA SER A 79 8.85 -15.13 -15.38
C SER A 79 9.59 -15.77 -14.20
N LEU A 80 10.78 -15.27 -13.85
CA LEU A 80 11.60 -15.79 -12.74
C LEU A 80 11.01 -15.45 -11.37
N TYR A 81 10.22 -14.37 -11.29
CA TYR A 81 9.62 -13.93 -10.03
C TYR A 81 8.33 -14.66 -9.67
N ALA A 82 7.74 -15.44 -10.60
CA ALA A 82 6.53 -16.24 -10.34
C ALA A 82 6.83 -17.46 -9.45
N SER A 83 7.37 -17.20 -8.26
CA SER A 83 7.85 -18.17 -7.28
C SER A 83 7.26 -17.89 -5.90
N ARG A 84 6.42 -18.81 -5.43
CA ARG A 84 5.80 -18.76 -4.09
C ARG A 84 6.83 -18.83 -2.96
N SER A 85 7.92 -19.59 -3.17
CA SER A 85 9.01 -19.69 -2.19
C SER A 85 9.81 -18.39 -2.08
N LEU A 86 9.91 -17.60 -3.16
CA LEU A 86 10.51 -16.26 -3.12
C LEU A 86 9.71 -15.30 -2.22
N ILE A 87 8.37 -15.32 -2.33
CA ILE A 87 7.46 -14.54 -1.47
C ILE A 87 7.72 -14.88 0.00
N LYS A 88 7.69 -16.17 0.34
CA LYS A 88 7.92 -16.67 1.69
C LYS A 88 9.30 -16.30 2.24
N GLY A 89 10.35 -16.48 1.43
CA GLY A 89 11.72 -16.12 1.77
C GLY A 89 11.87 -14.64 2.11
N CYS A 90 11.24 -13.76 1.33
CA CYS A 90 11.25 -12.32 1.58
C CYS A 90 10.56 -11.95 2.90
N ILE A 91 9.40 -12.55 3.21
CA ILE A 91 8.70 -12.33 4.49
C ILE A 91 9.60 -12.75 5.66
N TYR A 92 10.26 -13.90 5.55
CA TYR A 92 11.12 -14.39 6.62
C TYR A 92 12.37 -13.53 6.83
N MET A 93 12.98 -13.06 5.74
CA MET A 93 14.08 -12.11 5.82
C MET A 93 13.64 -10.80 6.49
N MET A 94 12.50 -10.22 6.11
CA MET A 94 11.96 -9.03 6.78
C MET A 94 11.72 -9.28 8.28
N SER A 95 11.16 -10.44 8.64
CA SER A 95 10.89 -10.80 10.04
C SER A 95 12.16 -10.97 10.89
N SER A 96 13.30 -11.29 10.26
CA SER A 96 14.59 -11.47 10.94
C SER A 96 15.26 -10.13 11.29
N MET A 97 14.81 -9.03 10.71
CA MET A 97 15.39 -7.70 10.92
C MET A 97 14.93 -7.09 12.23
N LYS A 98 15.81 -7.11 13.23
CA LYS A 98 15.57 -6.52 14.54
C LYS A 98 16.56 -5.40 14.83
N ILE A 99 16.05 -4.23 15.19
CA ILE A 99 16.83 -3.10 15.69
C ILE A 99 16.49 -2.94 17.16
N SER A 100 17.49 -3.01 18.02
CA SER A 100 17.31 -2.94 19.48
C SER A 100 16.23 -3.93 19.99
N GLY A 101 16.20 -5.13 19.40
CA GLY A 101 15.24 -6.19 19.74
C GLY A 101 13.84 -6.07 19.12
N LYS A 102 13.50 -4.93 18.47
CA LYS A 102 12.21 -4.70 17.84
C LYS A 102 12.27 -4.97 16.33
N SER A 103 11.24 -5.61 15.78
CA SER A 103 11.12 -5.81 14.33
C SER A 103 11.05 -4.45 13.62
N SER A 104 11.89 -4.23 12.61
CA SER A 104 11.92 -2.97 11.88
C SER A 104 12.44 -3.14 10.45
N PRO A 105 11.69 -3.86 9.59
CA PRO A 105 12.13 -4.13 8.22
C PRO A 105 12.29 -2.85 7.37
N PHE A 106 11.54 -1.78 7.67
CA PHE A 106 11.56 -0.54 6.89
C PHE A 106 12.52 0.53 7.39
N SER A 107 13.32 0.24 8.44
CA SER A 107 14.36 1.16 8.89
C SER A 107 15.57 1.20 7.95
N TYR A 108 15.76 0.14 7.16
CA TYR A 108 16.91 0.00 6.27
C TYR A 108 16.51 -0.58 4.91
N GLU A 109 17.32 -0.24 3.92
CA GLU A 109 17.24 -0.67 2.52
C GLU A 109 16.96 -2.17 2.38
N PHE A 110 17.71 -3.02 3.09
CA PHE A 110 17.56 -4.48 2.97
C PHE A 110 16.11 -4.96 3.12
N GLY A 111 15.39 -4.53 4.14
CA GLY A 111 14.03 -5.01 4.39
C GLY A 111 13.00 -4.43 3.43
N TYR A 112 13.18 -3.17 3.01
CA TYR A 112 12.39 -2.62 1.92
C TYR A 112 12.62 -3.35 0.60
N LEU A 113 13.87 -3.73 0.28
CA LEU A 113 14.14 -4.52 -0.92
C LEU A 113 13.44 -5.89 -0.86
N CYS A 114 13.46 -6.55 0.30
CA CYS A 114 12.67 -7.77 0.50
C CYS A 114 11.18 -7.52 0.26
N PHE A 115 10.61 -6.44 0.79
CA PHE A 115 9.21 -6.09 0.58
C PHE A 115 8.88 -5.86 -0.90
N ARG A 116 9.72 -5.12 -1.61
CA ARG A 116 9.52 -4.81 -3.03
C ARG A 116 9.66 -6.04 -3.92
N ILE A 117 10.62 -6.92 -3.63
CA ILE A 117 10.78 -8.20 -4.33
C ILE A 117 9.58 -9.11 -4.09
N MET A 118 9.09 -9.18 -2.84
CA MET A 118 7.88 -9.91 -2.49
C MET A 118 6.66 -9.38 -3.25
N ALA A 119 6.50 -8.05 -3.39
CA ALA A 119 5.39 -7.45 -4.12
C ALA A 119 5.36 -7.87 -5.60
N VAL A 120 6.51 -7.82 -6.27
CA VAL A 120 6.64 -8.27 -7.67
C VAL A 120 6.43 -9.77 -7.78
N ALA A 121 7.03 -10.57 -6.89
CA ALA A 121 6.86 -12.02 -6.91
C ALA A 121 5.39 -12.42 -6.72
N LEU A 122 4.69 -11.75 -5.80
CA LEU A 122 3.26 -11.95 -5.58
C LEU A 122 2.44 -11.60 -6.83
N GLY A 123 2.65 -10.42 -7.41
CA GLY A 123 1.98 -10.01 -8.64
C GLY A 123 2.25 -10.98 -9.80
N ALA A 124 3.49 -11.44 -9.96
CA ALA A 124 3.88 -12.42 -10.97
C ALA A 124 3.18 -13.76 -10.76
N CYS A 125 3.08 -14.26 -9.52
CA CYS A 125 2.32 -15.47 -9.21
C CYS A 125 0.82 -15.31 -9.56
N LEU A 126 0.19 -14.19 -9.19
CA LEU A 126 -1.22 -13.93 -9.51
C LEU A 126 -1.48 -13.90 -11.03
N LEU A 127 -0.60 -13.26 -11.79
CA LEU A 127 -0.66 -13.23 -13.25
C LEU A 127 -0.40 -14.60 -13.87
N ASN A 128 0.53 -15.38 -13.30
CA ASN A 128 0.89 -16.70 -13.79
C ASN A 128 -0.24 -17.71 -13.56
N ASP A 129 -0.86 -17.69 -12.37
CA ASP A 129 -1.98 -18.57 -12.03
C ASP A 129 -3.21 -18.29 -12.90
N LYS A 130 -3.35 -17.05 -13.39
CA LYS A 130 -4.35 -16.66 -14.38
C LYS A 130 -3.95 -16.91 -15.83
N GLY A 131 -2.72 -17.36 -16.08
CA GLY A 131 -2.21 -17.60 -17.43
C GLY A 131 -1.96 -16.33 -18.26
N VAL A 132 -1.94 -15.15 -17.63
CA VAL A 132 -1.79 -13.86 -18.32
C VAL A 132 -0.41 -13.22 -18.16
N LEU A 133 0.51 -13.83 -17.40
CA LEU A 133 1.87 -13.31 -17.21
C LEU A 133 2.63 -13.14 -18.54
N GLY A 134 2.50 -14.08 -19.47
CA GLY A 134 3.12 -13.99 -20.80
C GLY A 134 2.57 -12.82 -21.64
N SER A 135 1.27 -12.53 -21.51
CA SER A 135 0.63 -11.37 -22.14
C SER A 135 1.18 -10.07 -21.54
N ALA A 136 1.24 -9.98 -20.20
CA ALA A 136 1.82 -8.83 -19.52
C ALA A 136 3.28 -8.58 -19.92
N ILE A 137 4.09 -9.64 -20.07
CA ILE A 137 5.48 -9.55 -20.56
C ILE A 137 5.52 -9.03 -22.00
N THR A 138 4.63 -9.52 -22.87
CA THR A 138 4.54 -9.05 -24.26
C THR A 138 4.19 -7.57 -24.32
N CYS A 139 3.22 -7.11 -23.50
CA CYS A 139 2.87 -5.69 -23.40
C CYS A 139 4.05 -4.84 -22.88
N MET A 140 4.78 -5.32 -21.88
CA MET A 140 5.98 -4.65 -21.37
C MET A 140 7.09 -4.47 -22.43
N ILE A 141 7.20 -5.42 -23.36
CA ILE A 141 8.17 -5.37 -24.47
C ILE A 141 7.68 -4.43 -25.57
N ALA A 142 6.38 -4.48 -25.90
CA ALA A 142 5.80 -3.78 -27.05
C ALA A 142 5.60 -2.28 -26.80
N ASP A 143 5.26 -1.89 -25.58
CA ASP A 143 5.12 -0.49 -25.22
C ASP A 143 6.52 0.09 -25.02
N GLU A 144 6.99 1.03 -25.84
CA GLU A 144 8.30 1.68 -25.66
C GLU A 144 8.24 2.91 -24.75
N GLU A 145 7.05 3.50 -24.59
CA GLU A 145 6.83 4.79 -23.93
C GLU A 145 6.48 4.65 -22.45
N GLU A 146 5.66 3.66 -22.08
CA GLU A 146 5.25 3.44 -20.69
C GLU A 146 6.37 2.77 -19.87
N SER A 147 6.40 2.93 -18.55
CA SER A 147 7.35 2.19 -17.73
C SER A 147 6.92 0.73 -17.57
N MET A 148 7.86 -0.22 -17.75
CA MET A 148 7.60 -1.66 -17.51
C MET A 148 6.98 -1.93 -16.13
N ILE A 149 7.44 -1.23 -15.10
CA ILE A 149 6.93 -1.36 -13.72
C ILE A 149 5.46 -0.93 -13.63
N ARG A 150 5.04 0.07 -14.42
CA ARG A 150 3.66 0.57 -14.47
C ARG A 150 2.79 -0.35 -15.30
N THR A 151 3.26 -0.81 -16.46
CA THR A 151 2.56 -1.84 -17.25
C THR A 151 2.31 -3.11 -16.42
N PHE A 152 3.34 -3.63 -15.74
CA PHE A 152 3.20 -4.77 -14.84
C PHE A 152 2.17 -4.50 -13.73
N SER A 153 2.27 -3.35 -13.06
CA SER A 153 1.36 -2.99 -11.97
C SER A 153 -0.08 -2.80 -12.44
N GLY A 154 -0.32 -2.27 -13.64
CA GLY A 154 -1.63 -2.18 -14.26
C GLY A 154 -2.24 -3.57 -14.51
N HIS A 155 -1.45 -4.53 -15.00
CA HIS A 155 -1.89 -5.92 -15.13
C HIS A 155 -2.22 -6.56 -13.78
N VAL A 156 -1.40 -6.33 -12.75
CA VAL A 156 -1.69 -6.80 -11.38
C VAL A 156 -2.96 -6.14 -10.83
N SER A 157 -3.19 -4.85 -11.10
CA SER A 157 -4.45 -4.17 -10.76
C SER A 157 -5.64 -4.85 -11.43
N SER A 158 -5.58 -5.09 -12.74
CA SER A 158 -6.67 -5.76 -13.48
C SER A 158 -7.02 -7.13 -12.90
N ILE A 159 -6.03 -7.98 -12.65
CA ILE A 159 -6.28 -9.30 -12.02
C ILE A 159 -6.79 -9.15 -10.59
N THR A 160 -6.34 -8.13 -9.85
CA THR A 160 -6.86 -7.85 -8.51
C THR A 160 -8.33 -7.44 -8.57
N GLU A 161 -8.73 -6.60 -9.52
CA GLU A 161 -10.13 -6.20 -9.73
C GLU A 161 -11.01 -7.41 -10.08
N GLU A 162 -10.55 -8.29 -10.97
CA GLU A 162 -11.23 -9.54 -11.29
C GLU A 162 -11.34 -10.47 -10.07
N ALA A 163 -10.26 -10.59 -9.30
CA ALA A 163 -10.22 -11.41 -8.09
C ALA A 163 -11.13 -10.88 -6.97
N ILE A 164 -11.33 -9.56 -6.94
CA ILE A 164 -12.28 -8.89 -6.07
C ILE A 164 -13.70 -9.17 -6.55
N ALA A 165 -14.00 -8.99 -7.83
CA ALA A 165 -15.32 -9.25 -8.39
C ALA A 165 -15.76 -10.70 -8.15
N HIS A 166 -14.85 -11.66 -8.35
CA HIS A 166 -15.11 -13.09 -8.12
C HIS A 166 -15.41 -13.44 -6.65
N GLY A 167 -14.85 -12.71 -5.68
CA GLY A 167 -15.05 -12.94 -4.25
C GLY A 167 -16.02 -11.97 -3.56
N GLY A 168 -16.52 -10.97 -4.29
CA GLY A 168 -17.31 -9.86 -3.77
C GLY A 168 -18.82 -10.04 -3.90
N GLU A 169 -19.29 -11.06 -4.62
CA GLU A 169 -20.71 -11.39 -4.74
C GLU A 169 -21.27 -11.97 -3.42
N ARG A 170 -22.52 -11.61 -3.09
CA ARG A 170 -23.20 -12.10 -1.88
C ARG A 170 -23.26 -13.63 -1.88
N GLY A 171 -22.79 -14.25 -0.80
CA GLY A 171 -22.67 -15.71 -0.67
C GLY A 171 -21.35 -16.29 -1.16
N MET A 172 -20.50 -15.50 -1.84
CA MET A 172 -19.15 -15.88 -2.26
C MET A 172 -18.06 -15.24 -1.40
N GLU A 173 -18.41 -14.61 -0.27
CA GLU A 173 -17.43 -13.89 0.57
C GLU A 173 -16.33 -14.83 1.11
N ALA A 174 -16.56 -16.16 1.09
CA ALA A 174 -15.61 -17.19 1.49
C ALA A 174 -14.68 -17.70 0.37
N TYR A 175 -14.83 -17.21 -0.87
CA TYR A 175 -14.11 -17.72 -2.05
C TYR A 175 -12.66 -17.27 -2.07
N ASN A 176 -11.79 -17.94 -1.33
CA ASN A 176 -10.36 -17.66 -1.28
C ASN A 176 -9.57 -18.44 -2.34
N CYS A 177 -10.24 -18.91 -3.40
CA CYS A 177 -9.66 -19.76 -4.43
C CYS A 177 -8.57 -19.06 -5.25
N MET A 178 -8.74 -17.76 -5.49
CA MET A 178 -7.74 -16.91 -6.16
C MET A 178 -6.40 -16.81 -5.41
N VAL A 179 -6.39 -17.09 -4.11
CA VAL A 179 -5.17 -17.12 -3.26
C VAL A 179 -4.75 -18.56 -2.93
N GLY A 180 -5.60 -19.54 -3.28
CA GLY A 180 -5.38 -20.97 -3.05
C GLY A 180 -5.86 -21.50 -1.69
N TRP A 181 -6.54 -20.71 -0.85
CA TRP A 181 -7.05 -21.19 0.46
C TRP A 181 -8.42 -21.88 0.39
N SER A 182 -9.05 -21.89 -0.78
CA SER A 182 -10.28 -22.64 -1.03
C SER A 182 -10.35 -23.08 -2.49
N GLN A 183 -11.37 -23.84 -2.86
CA GLN A 183 -11.63 -24.26 -4.25
C GLN A 183 -12.99 -23.73 -4.70
N CYS A 184 -13.15 -23.46 -5.99
CA CYS A 184 -14.46 -23.22 -6.61
C CYS A 184 -14.52 -23.91 -7.98
N GLN A 185 -15.67 -23.86 -8.65
CA GLN A 185 -15.87 -24.50 -9.95
C GLN A 185 -14.88 -23.99 -11.01
N ASP A 186 -14.61 -22.68 -11.02
CA ASP A 186 -13.67 -22.05 -11.96
C ASP A 186 -12.20 -22.29 -11.56
N HIS A 187 -11.95 -22.62 -10.30
CA HIS A 187 -10.61 -22.73 -9.72
C HIS A 187 -10.50 -23.98 -8.83
N PRO A 188 -10.54 -25.19 -9.41
CA PRO A 188 -10.57 -26.42 -8.64
C PRO A 188 -9.22 -26.78 -7.99
N ARG A 189 -8.09 -26.26 -8.51
CA ARG A 189 -6.73 -26.56 -8.06
C ARG A 189 -5.77 -25.38 -8.26
N ILE A 190 -5.95 -24.30 -7.50
CA ILE A 190 -4.94 -23.25 -7.39
C ILE A 190 -4.04 -23.55 -6.20
N GLU A 191 -2.73 -23.52 -6.41
CA GLU A 191 -1.74 -23.61 -5.33
C GLU A 191 -1.72 -22.31 -4.52
N GLU A 192 -1.52 -22.42 -3.20
CA GLU A 192 -1.46 -21.27 -2.31
C GLU A 192 -0.38 -20.27 -2.75
N VAL A 193 -0.79 -19.06 -3.13
CA VAL A 193 0.16 -18.01 -3.49
C VAL A 193 0.95 -17.54 -2.25
N MET A 194 0.27 -17.51 -1.11
CA MET A 194 0.83 -17.18 0.20
C MET A 194 0.05 -17.95 1.26
N SER A 195 0.72 -18.58 2.24
CA SER A 195 0.00 -19.24 3.33
C SER A 195 -0.69 -18.24 4.26
N THR A 196 -1.74 -18.66 4.97
CA THR A 196 -2.42 -17.79 5.94
C THR A 196 -1.49 -17.34 7.08
N ALA A 197 -0.53 -18.19 7.47
CA ALA A 197 0.49 -17.85 8.48
C ALA A 197 1.44 -16.75 7.98
N ASP A 198 1.89 -16.84 6.73
CA ASP A 198 2.76 -15.84 6.13
C ASP A 198 2.02 -14.51 5.90
N ALA A 199 0.74 -14.55 5.51
CA ALA A 199 -0.11 -13.36 5.39
C ALA A 199 -0.31 -12.65 6.74
N GLY A 200 -0.54 -13.43 7.81
CA GLY A 200 -0.63 -12.89 9.17
C GLY A 200 0.68 -12.28 9.66
N LEU A 201 1.81 -12.91 9.37
CA LEU A 201 3.14 -12.38 9.67
C LEU A 201 3.41 -11.08 8.91
N LEU A 202 3.10 -11.03 7.62
CA LEU A 202 3.25 -9.83 6.80
C LEU A 202 2.42 -8.67 7.37
N LEU A 203 1.15 -8.88 7.67
CA LEU A 203 0.29 -7.85 8.27
C LEU A 203 0.87 -7.33 9.60
N ALA A 204 1.40 -8.23 10.43
CA ALA A 204 2.03 -7.85 11.70
C ALA A 204 3.32 -7.03 11.49
N LEU A 205 4.13 -7.35 10.48
CA LEU A 205 5.33 -6.58 10.12
C LEU A 205 4.97 -5.18 9.63
N LEU A 206 3.98 -5.07 8.74
CA LEU A 206 3.50 -3.78 8.23
C LEU A 206 2.92 -2.92 9.36
N TRP A 207 2.09 -3.50 10.23
CA TRP A 207 1.49 -2.77 11.35
C TRP A 207 2.53 -2.34 12.40
N GLY A 208 3.50 -3.21 12.69
CA GLY A 208 4.57 -2.94 13.65
C GLY A 208 5.51 -1.82 13.19
N GLY A 209 5.71 -1.70 11.88
CA GLY A 209 6.55 -0.67 11.24
C GLY A 209 5.76 0.41 10.49
N LEU A 210 4.49 0.65 10.84
CA LEU A 210 3.54 1.42 10.04
C LEU A 210 4.04 2.78 9.56
N GLU A 211 4.69 3.54 10.46
CA GLU A 211 5.24 4.86 10.15
C GLU A 211 6.34 4.78 9.07
N LEU A 212 7.38 3.99 9.33
CA LEU A 212 8.50 3.81 8.40
C LEU A 212 8.05 3.16 7.09
N PHE A 213 7.11 2.22 7.16
CA PHE A 213 6.47 1.63 5.99
C PHE A 213 5.83 2.73 5.12
N PHE A 214 5.02 3.59 5.73
CA PHE A 214 4.33 4.65 5.01
C PHE A 214 5.30 5.72 4.47
N GLN A 215 6.29 6.14 5.26
CA GLN A 215 7.33 7.06 4.80
C GLN A 215 8.05 6.50 3.57
N VAL A 216 8.48 5.24 3.61
CA VAL A 216 9.14 4.59 2.47
C VAL A 216 8.21 4.48 1.26
N LEU A 217 6.94 4.10 1.46
CA LEU A 217 5.97 4.06 0.36
C LEU A 217 5.73 5.43 -0.26
N SER A 218 5.59 6.48 0.53
CA SER A 218 5.36 7.85 0.02
C SER A 218 6.52 8.39 -0.83
N ALA A 219 7.72 7.82 -0.65
CA ALA A 219 8.94 8.28 -1.29
C ALA A 219 9.42 7.35 -2.43
N THR A 220 8.79 6.20 -2.63
CA THR A 220 9.25 5.17 -3.58
C THR A 220 8.11 4.57 -4.39
N VAL A 221 8.44 3.71 -5.35
CA VAL A 221 7.42 2.99 -6.14
C VAL A 221 7.50 1.50 -5.87
N THR A 222 6.41 0.94 -5.39
CA THR A 222 6.25 -0.50 -5.20
C THR A 222 5.26 -1.06 -6.22
N PRO A 223 5.73 -1.74 -7.28
CA PRO A 223 4.82 -2.41 -8.21
C PRO A 223 4.04 -3.54 -7.56
N GLY A 224 2.78 -3.69 -7.97
CA GLY A 224 1.91 -4.79 -7.52
C GLY A 224 1.47 -4.72 -6.05
N LEU A 225 1.55 -3.53 -5.43
CA LEU A 225 1.11 -3.29 -4.05
C LEU A 225 -0.37 -3.63 -3.84
N CYS A 226 -1.24 -3.37 -4.84
CA CYS A 226 -2.65 -3.74 -4.79
C CYS A 226 -2.86 -5.26 -4.61
N GLY A 227 -2.01 -6.10 -5.19
CA GLY A 227 -2.05 -7.55 -5.01
C GLY A 227 -1.73 -7.97 -3.57
N ILE A 228 -0.79 -7.28 -2.89
CA ILE A 228 -0.54 -7.50 -1.45
C ILE A 228 -1.78 -7.13 -0.65
N MET A 229 -2.35 -5.95 -0.91
CA MET A 229 -3.53 -5.48 -0.18
C MET A 229 -4.72 -6.42 -0.36
N TYR A 230 -4.91 -6.97 -1.56
CA TYR A 230 -5.91 -8.00 -1.81
C TYR A 230 -5.68 -9.25 -0.95
N VAL A 231 -4.48 -9.83 -0.93
CA VAL A 231 -4.19 -11.02 -0.11
C VAL A 231 -4.41 -10.74 1.37
N LEU A 232 -3.99 -9.57 1.86
CA LEU A 232 -4.21 -9.16 3.25
C LEU A 232 -5.69 -8.96 3.56
N TRP A 233 -6.46 -8.38 2.65
CA TRP A 233 -7.91 -8.29 2.77
C TRP A 233 -8.54 -9.68 2.91
N ARG A 234 -8.17 -10.61 2.02
CA ARG A 234 -8.64 -12.00 2.08
C ARG A 234 -8.29 -12.64 3.41
N TYR A 235 -7.09 -12.41 3.94
CA TYR A 235 -6.67 -12.93 5.23
C TYR A 235 -7.57 -12.43 6.37
N VAL A 236 -7.89 -11.12 6.40
CA VAL A 236 -8.78 -10.53 7.41
C VAL A 236 -10.19 -11.13 7.33
N ILE A 237 -10.71 -11.31 6.11
CA ILE A 237 -12.02 -11.93 5.89
C ILE A 237 -12.02 -13.40 6.31
N HIS A 238 -11.00 -14.17 5.91
CA HIS A 238 -10.85 -15.59 6.22
C HIS A 238 -10.81 -15.83 7.74
N LYS A 239 -9.98 -15.09 8.49
CA LYS A 239 -9.90 -15.21 9.95
C LYS A 239 -11.22 -14.94 10.66
N ARG A 240 -12.05 -14.05 10.11
CA ARG A 240 -13.39 -13.76 10.63
C ARG A 240 -14.37 -14.89 10.34
N GLN A 241 -14.37 -15.43 9.13
CA GLN A 241 -15.31 -16.46 8.69
C GLN A 241 -15.04 -17.82 9.36
N CYS A 242 -13.78 -18.19 9.51
CA CYS A 242 -13.39 -19.43 10.18
C CYS A 242 -13.59 -19.39 11.71
N ARG A 243 -14.13 -18.28 12.25
CA ARG A 243 -14.30 -18.02 13.70
C ARG A 243 -13.01 -18.14 14.51
N GLU A 244 -11.86 -18.16 13.86
CA GLU A 244 -10.55 -18.20 14.53
C GLU A 244 -10.31 -16.94 15.36
N LEU A 245 -10.91 -15.82 14.93
CA LEU A 245 -10.98 -14.58 15.71
C LEU A 245 -12.44 -14.16 15.86
N SER A 246 -12.83 -13.83 17.09
CA SER A 246 -14.14 -13.28 17.39
C SER A 246 -14.03 -12.04 18.30
N GLY A 247 -15.05 -11.19 18.28
CA GLY A 247 -15.11 -10.03 19.17
C GLY A 247 -13.98 -9.00 18.94
N PRO A 248 -13.30 -8.53 20.01
CA PRO A 248 -12.32 -7.45 19.92
C PRO A 248 -11.12 -7.71 19.00
N GLU A 249 -10.64 -8.95 18.92
CA GLU A 249 -9.44 -9.27 18.15
C GLU A 249 -9.68 -9.18 16.64
N ALA A 250 -10.84 -9.63 16.17
CA ALA A 250 -11.26 -9.48 14.79
C ALA A 250 -11.45 -8.00 14.40
N LYS A 251 -12.00 -7.18 15.31
CA LYS A 251 -12.10 -5.73 15.12
C LYS A 251 -10.72 -5.09 15.00
N ARG A 252 -9.80 -5.41 15.92
CA ARG A 252 -8.42 -4.90 15.90
C ARG A 252 -7.71 -5.26 14.60
N LEU A 253 -7.84 -6.49 14.14
CA LEU A 253 -7.24 -6.94 12.88
C LEU A 253 -7.75 -6.11 11.69
N LYS A 254 -9.05 -5.83 11.66
CA LYS A 254 -9.68 -5.01 10.62
C LYS A 254 -9.20 -3.56 10.68
N VAL A 255 -9.07 -2.97 11.87
CA VAL A 255 -8.51 -1.62 12.07
C VAL A 255 -7.07 -1.55 11.54
N HIS A 256 -6.24 -2.55 11.85
CA HIS A 256 -4.85 -2.60 11.35
C HIS A 256 -4.81 -2.63 9.82
N TYR A 257 -5.61 -3.49 9.20
CA TYR A 257 -5.69 -3.59 7.75
C TYR A 257 -6.21 -2.30 7.12
N THR A 258 -7.25 -1.68 7.68
CA THR A 258 -7.81 -0.42 7.16
C THR A 258 -6.74 0.68 7.08
N ASP A 259 -5.95 0.87 8.13
CA ASP A 259 -4.91 1.92 8.16
C ASP A 259 -3.78 1.62 7.17
N ILE A 260 -3.35 0.35 7.09
CA ILE A 260 -2.36 -0.10 6.11
C ILE A 260 -2.88 0.10 4.68
N LEU A 261 -4.15 -0.20 4.41
CA LEU A 261 -4.78 -0.03 3.10
C LEU A 261 -4.77 1.45 2.67
N TRP A 262 -5.22 2.36 3.55
CA TRP A 262 -5.21 3.80 3.26
C TRP A 262 -3.80 4.31 2.98
N ARG A 263 -2.84 3.99 3.84
CA ARG A 263 -1.44 4.40 3.66
C ARG A 263 -0.82 3.82 2.40
N SER A 264 -1.16 2.57 2.06
CA SER A 264 -0.71 1.93 0.83
C SER A 264 -1.31 2.59 -0.41
N HIS A 265 -2.58 3.00 -0.36
CA HIS A 265 -3.22 3.74 -1.44
C HIS A 265 -2.57 5.11 -1.63
N LEU A 266 -2.34 5.87 -0.55
CA LEU A 266 -1.72 7.19 -0.62
C LEU A 266 -0.27 7.15 -1.12
N GLY A 267 0.44 6.05 -0.90
CA GLY A 267 1.80 5.82 -1.39
C GLY A 267 1.89 5.13 -2.75
N THR A 268 0.77 4.85 -3.42
CA THR A 268 0.77 4.18 -4.72
C THR A 268 0.71 5.15 -5.90
N VAL A 269 1.01 4.63 -7.09
CA VAL A 269 0.88 5.32 -8.37
C VAL A 269 -0.46 4.98 -9.04
N LEU A 270 -0.90 5.85 -9.96
CA LEU A 270 -2.24 5.84 -10.57
C LEU A 270 -2.64 4.50 -11.20
N ASP A 271 -1.68 3.73 -11.72
CA ASP A 271 -1.90 2.41 -12.34
C ASP A 271 -2.53 1.35 -11.42
N GLN A 272 -2.56 1.60 -10.10
CA GLN A 272 -3.16 0.67 -9.12
C GLN A 272 -4.41 1.24 -8.43
N HIS A 273 -4.75 2.51 -8.66
CA HIS A 273 -5.82 3.20 -7.90
C HIS A 273 -7.18 2.52 -8.01
N LYS A 274 -7.49 1.97 -9.19
CA LYS A 274 -8.79 1.31 -9.43
C LYS A 274 -8.99 0.09 -8.52
N ALA A 275 -7.99 -0.76 -8.37
CA ALA A 275 -8.04 -1.86 -7.41
C ALA A 275 -8.16 -1.37 -5.96
N PHE A 276 -7.45 -0.30 -5.59
CA PHE A 276 -7.58 0.31 -4.25
C PHE A 276 -8.98 0.85 -3.98
N TYR A 277 -9.60 1.54 -4.94
CA TYR A 277 -10.96 2.04 -4.81
C TYR A 277 -11.98 0.91 -4.57
N LEU A 278 -11.82 -0.25 -5.23
CA LEU A 278 -12.66 -1.42 -4.96
C LEU A 278 -12.42 -2.00 -3.56
N LEU A 279 -11.15 -2.12 -3.15
CA LEU A 279 -10.80 -2.59 -1.81
C LEU A 279 -11.36 -1.67 -0.71
N HIS A 280 -11.37 -0.35 -0.93
CA HIS A 280 -11.95 0.61 0.00
C HIS A 280 -13.46 0.46 0.12
N SER A 281 -14.19 0.35 -0.99
CA SER A 281 -15.65 0.16 -0.96
C SER A 281 -16.03 -1.13 -0.23
N LEU A 282 -15.31 -2.23 -0.46
CA LEU A 282 -15.51 -3.50 0.25
C LEU A 282 -15.07 -3.46 1.73
N ASN A 283 -14.23 -2.49 2.09
CA ASN A 283 -13.77 -2.26 3.46
C ASN A 283 -14.43 -1.04 4.12
N SER A 284 -15.59 -0.58 3.66
CA SER A 284 -16.30 0.60 4.20
C SER A 284 -16.57 0.50 5.71
N GLN A 285 -17.01 -0.66 6.19
CA GLN A 285 -17.14 -0.93 7.63
C GLN A 285 -15.80 -0.87 8.40
N GLY A 286 -14.69 -1.11 7.72
CA GLY A 286 -13.35 -1.04 8.30
C GLY A 286 -12.93 0.37 8.64
N LEU A 287 -13.35 1.36 7.84
CA LEU A 287 -13.11 2.77 8.14
C LEU A 287 -13.86 3.20 9.39
N LYS A 288 -15.17 2.92 9.49
CA LYS A 288 -15.96 3.24 10.70
C LYS A 288 -15.33 2.69 11.98
N LEU A 289 -14.87 1.43 11.94
CA LEU A 289 -14.18 0.81 13.10
C LEU A 289 -12.84 1.47 13.42
N TRP A 290 -12.12 1.94 12.39
CA TRP A 290 -10.88 2.68 12.55
C TRP A 290 -11.14 4.09 13.12
N GLU A 291 -12.20 4.79 12.70
CA GLU A 291 -12.59 6.11 13.22
C GLU A 291 -12.91 6.07 14.73
N GLU A 292 -13.45 4.94 15.22
CA GLU A 292 -13.67 4.67 16.64
C GLU A 292 -12.36 4.34 17.40
N ASN A 293 -11.34 3.81 16.71
CA ASN A 293 -10.09 3.34 17.31
C ASN A 293 -8.84 3.79 16.50
N PRO A 294 -8.70 5.08 16.19
CA PRO A 294 -7.66 5.53 15.28
C PRO A 294 -6.30 5.44 15.95
N LYS A 295 -5.30 4.96 15.19
CA LYS A 295 -3.90 5.00 15.63
C LYS A 295 -3.25 6.27 15.10
N TYR A 296 -3.01 7.20 16.01
CA TYR A 296 -2.21 8.38 15.71
C TYR A 296 -0.75 8.09 16.05
N ILE A 297 0.13 8.33 15.08
CA ILE A 297 1.56 8.10 15.27
C ILE A 297 2.22 9.37 15.79
N ASN A 298 2.23 10.44 14.99
CA ASN A 298 2.75 11.76 15.35
C ASN A 298 2.26 12.84 14.36
N LEU A 299 2.62 14.10 14.62
CA LEU A 299 2.25 15.25 13.79
C LEU A 299 2.77 15.14 12.35
N GLU A 300 4.03 14.75 12.16
CA GLU A 300 4.65 14.69 10.83
C GLU A 300 4.01 13.61 9.95
N ASP A 301 3.63 12.48 10.56
CA ASP A 301 2.86 11.42 9.91
C ASP A 301 1.47 11.91 9.47
N SER A 302 0.75 12.63 10.34
CA SER A 302 -0.54 13.24 9.98
C SER A 302 -0.40 14.29 8.86
N LYS A 303 0.63 15.14 8.91
CA LYS A 303 0.91 16.11 7.85
C LYS A 303 1.15 15.42 6.51
N LEU A 304 1.95 14.36 6.51
CA LEU A 304 2.22 13.59 5.30
C LEU A 304 0.94 12.98 4.70
N ILE A 305 0.07 12.42 5.54
CA ILE A 305 -1.23 11.89 5.11
C ILE A 305 -2.10 12.97 4.47
N ILE A 306 -2.30 14.10 5.15
CA ILE A 306 -3.14 15.20 4.67
C ILE A 306 -2.61 15.75 3.34
N ARG A 307 -1.29 15.95 3.25
CA ARG A 307 -0.61 16.41 2.04
C ARG A 307 -0.80 15.43 0.88
N LEU A 308 -0.66 14.13 1.11
CA LEU A 308 -0.82 13.12 0.06
C LEU A 308 -2.27 13.02 -0.41
N ILE A 309 -3.25 13.12 0.49
CA ILE A 309 -4.68 13.16 0.13
C ILE A 309 -4.97 14.37 -0.78
N GLY A 310 -4.53 15.58 -0.37
CA GLY A 310 -4.70 16.80 -1.16
C GLY A 310 -4.05 16.67 -2.55
N ASN A 311 -2.80 16.21 -2.60
CA ASN A 311 -2.07 15.97 -3.85
C ASN A 311 -2.78 14.96 -4.76
N GLN A 312 -3.26 13.85 -4.21
CA GLN A 312 -3.93 12.82 -4.98
C GLN A 312 -5.23 13.37 -5.59
N MET A 313 -6.04 14.09 -4.81
CA MET A 313 -7.25 14.75 -5.32
C MET A 313 -6.92 15.79 -6.41
N LEU A 314 -5.84 16.56 -6.25
CA LEU A 314 -5.42 17.53 -7.26
C LEU A 314 -4.93 16.86 -8.56
N ARG A 315 -4.22 15.73 -8.47
CA ARG A 315 -3.64 15.05 -9.63
C ARG A 315 -4.62 14.14 -10.36
N HIS A 316 -5.66 13.66 -9.69
CA HIS A 316 -6.65 12.78 -10.30
C HIS A 316 -7.44 13.53 -11.38
N THR A 317 -7.55 12.92 -12.57
CA THR A 317 -8.13 13.56 -13.76
C THR A 317 -9.59 13.18 -14.02
N GLY A 318 -10.04 12.00 -13.56
CA GLY A 318 -11.46 11.60 -13.62
C GLY A 318 -12.16 11.75 -12.27
N ALA A 319 -13.44 11.41 -12.17
CA ALA A 319 -14.11 11.40 -10.88
C ALA A 319 -13.58 10.28 -9.96
N ILE A 320 -13.39 10.64 -8.70
CA ILE A 320 -13.25 9.67 -7.61
C ILE A 320 -14.67 9.24 -7.21
N ALA A 321 -14.93 7.94 -7.13
CA ALA A 321 -16.23 7.44 -6.70
C ALA A 321 -16.66 8.12 -5.38
N PRO A 322 -17.92 8.57 -5.25
CA PRO A 322 -18.39 9.37 -4.11
C PRO A 322 -18.05 8.83 -2.73
N GLU A 323 -18.26 7.53 -2.52
CA GLU A 323 -17.94 6.86 -1.26
C GLU A 323 -16.44 6.98 -0.93
N ASN A 324 -15.57 6.80 -1.93
CA ASN A 324 -14.13 6.91 -1.75
C ASN A 324 -13.69 8.35 -1.50
N PHE A 325 -14.37 9.32 -2.13
CA PHE A 325 -14.10 10.73 -1.90
C PHE A 325 -14.45 11.15 -0.47
N SER A 326 -15.66 10.82 -0.01
CA SER A 326 -16.07 11.06 1.39
C SER A 326 -15.15 10.37 2.38
N ASN A 327 -14.85 9.09 2.15
CA ASN A 327 -13.96 8.33 3.02
C ASN A 327 -12.56 8.94 3.13
N ALA A 328 -12.01 9.48 2.03
CA ALA A 328 -10.72 10.17 2.04
C ALA A 328 -10.77 11.45 2.88
N LEU A 329 -11.85 12.23 2.79
CA LEU A 329 -12.05 13.43 3.62
C LEU A 329 -12.26 13.08 5.11
N SER A 330 -13.00 12.01 5.41
CA SER A 330 -13.14 11.51 6.79
C SER A 330 -11.77 11.13 7.36
N TYR A 331 -10.98 10.36 6.60
CA TYR A 331 -9.64 9.97 7.01
C TYR A 331 -8.73 11.20 7.24
N ALA A 332 -8.76 12.20 6.35
CA ALA A 332 -8.06 13.46 6.53
C ALA A 332 -8.52 14.23 7.78
N TYR A 333 -9.82 14.29 8.04
CA TYR A 333 -10.39 14.90 9.23
C TYR A 333 -9.85 14.25 10.51
N HIS A 334 -9.89 12.92 10.59
CA HIS A 334 -9.39 12.21 11.77
C HIS A 334 -7.92 12.47 12.05
N HIS A 335 -7.09 12.65 11.01
CA HIS A 335 -5.67 13.04 11.15
C HIS A 335 -5.46 14.51 11.51
N SER A 336 -6.38 15.39 11.12
CA SER A 336 -6.35 16.83 11.42
C SER A 336 -6.73 17.14 12.87
N ILE A 337 -7.73 16.43 13.42
CA ILE A 337 -8.30 16.73 14.74
C ILE A 337 -7.42 16.39 15.95
N ARG A 338 -6.23 15.82 15.75
CA ARG A 338 -5.35 15.46 16.87
C ARG A 338 -4.15 16.35 17.09
N PHE A 339 -3.66 17.01 16.06
CA PHE A 339 -2.45 17.82 16.17
C PHE A 339 -2.68 19.25 15.69
N VAL A 340 -2.11 20.20 16.44
CA VAL A 340 -1.89 21.58 15.97
C VAL A 340 -0.68 21.54 15.04
N GLY A 341 -0.73 22.30 13.93
CA GLY A 341 0.35 22.39 12.95
C GLY A 341 0.04 21.79 11.58
N CYS A 342 -1.20 21.39 11.28
CA CYS A 342 -1.63 20.94 9.96
C CYS A 342 -2.35 22.03 9.15
N GLU A 343 -2.48 23.23 9.69
CA GLU A 343 -3.27 24.35 9.15
C GLU A 343 -2.75 24.80 7.77
N ASP A 344 -1.44 24.73 7.57
CA ASP A 344 -0.75 25.10 6.32
C ASP A 344 -1.12 24.18 5.14
N LEU A 345 -1.63 22.98 5.42
CA LEU A 345 -2.02 22.00 4.41
C LEU A 345 -3.49 22.14 3.95
N LEU A 346 -4.29 22.94 4.65
CA LEU A 346 -5.72 23.11 4.34
C LEU A 346 -5.98 23.69 2.94
N PRO A 347 -5.25 24.72 2.47
CA PRO A 347 -5.50 25.25 1.14
C PRO A 347 -5.37 24.19 0.04
N GLU A 348 -4.37 23.31 0.15
CA GLU A 348 -4.13 22.23 -0.81
C GLU A 348 -5.22 21.14 -0.74
N LEU A 349 -5.57 20.71 0.48
CA LEU A 349 -6.64 19.74 0.70
C LEU A 349 -7.98 20.24 0.16
N PHE A 350 -8.33 21.49 0.44
CA PHE A 350 -9.59 22.10 0.01
C PHE A 350 -9.59 22.33 -1.50
N GLY A 351 -8.48 22.80 -2.06
CA GLY A 351 -8.33 22.94 -3.51
C GLY A 351 -8.52 21.62 -4.25
N GLY A 352 -7.92 20.54 -3.74
CA GLY A 352 -8.12 19.19 -4.26
C GLY A 352 -9.56 18.72 -4.15
N ALA A 353 -10.18 18.90 -2.98
CA ALA A 353 -11.57 18.51 -2.74
C ALA A 353 -12.54 19.27 -3.66
N PHE A 354 -12.39 20.58 -3.83
CA PHE A 354 -13.25 21.36 -4.73
C PHE A 354 -13.07 20.97 -6.19
N LYS A 355 -11.83 20.71 -6.63
CA LYS A 355 -11.59 20.19 -7.98
C LYS A 355 -12.32 18.87 -8.22
N GLN A 356 -12.19 17.91 -7.30
CA GLN A 356 -12.85 16.61 -7.44
C GLN A 356 -14.36 16.69 -7.34
N LEU A 357 -14.88 17.55 -6.45
CA LEU A 357 -16.31 17.83 -6.37
C LEU A 357 -16.86 18.36 -7.69
N TRP A 358 -16.13 19.27 -8.35
CA TRP A 358 -16.55 19.83 -9.63
C TRP A 358 -16.60 18.75 -10.74
N ILE A 359 -15.55 17.93 -10.86
CA ILE A 359 -15.51 16.81 -11.80
C ILE A 359 -16.67 15.85 -11.56
N LEU A 360 -16.96 15.53 -10.28
CA LEU A 360 -18.08 14.67 -9.92
C LEU A 360 -19.44 15.26 -10.30
N ILE A 361 -19.64 16.56 -10.10
CA ILE A 361 -20.89 17.24 -10.49
C ILE A 361 -21.08 17.19 -12.01
N GLU A 362 -20.01 17.39 -12.79
CA GLU A 362 -20.06 17.28 -14.25
C GLU A 362 -20.40 15.86 -14.71
N GLU A 363 -19.79 14.83 -14.11
CA GLU A 363 -20.08 13.43 -14.44
C GLU A 363 -21.49 12.97 -14.01
N LEU A 364 -22.04 13.55 -12.95
CA LEU A 364 -23.34 13.19 -12.38
C LEU A 364 -24.47 14.14 -12.79
N GLN A 365 -24.29 14.95 -13.84
CA GLN A 365 -25.25 15.99 -14.25
C GLN A 365 -26.71 15.51 -14.37
N ASP A 366 -26.91 14.23 -14.69
CA ASP A 366 -28.23 13.62 -14.85
C ASP A 366 -28.82 13.04 -13.55
N ASN A 367 -28.06 13.02 -12.45
CA ASN A 367 -28.45 12.47 -11.15
C ASN A 367 -28.36 13.53 -10.04
N LYS A 368 -29.37 14.42 -10.02
CA LYS A 368 -29.44 15.56 -9.09
C LYS A 368 -29.43 15.16 -7.62
N ASP A 369 -30.11 14.07 -7.26
CA ASP A 369 -30.19 13.62 -5.87
C ASP A 369 -28.80 13.21 -5.36
N MET A 370 -28.06 12.45 -6.19
CA MET A 370 -26.69 12.04 -5.88
C MET A 370 -25.73 13.24 -5.80
N ILE A 371 -25.90 14.26 -6.66
CA ILE A 371 -25.15 15.51 -6.54
C ILE A 371 -25.39 16.18 -5.18
N ILE A 372 -26.66 16.31 -4.77
CA ILE A 372 -27.02 16.94 -3.50
C ILE A 372 -26.38 16.19 -2.32
N ASP A 373 -26.46 14.86 -2.33
CA ASP A 373 -25.89 14.02 -1.27
C ASP A 373 -24.37 14.21 -1.17
N ILE A 374 -23.66 14.19 -2.30
CA ILE A 374 -22.21 14.34 -2.35
C ILE A 374 -21.79 15.73 -1.90
N VAL A 375 -22.46 16.77 -2.40
CA VAL A 375 -22.19 18.16 -2.01
C VAL A 375 -22.37 18.32 -0.51
N CYS A 376 -23.49 17.85 0.04
CA CYS A 376 -23.75 17.89 1.47
C CYS A 376 -22.68 17.15 2.29
N GLU A 377 -22.26 15.97 1.84
CA GLU A 377 -21.27 15.15 2.53
C GLU A 377 -19.87 15.80 2.51
N VAL A 378 -19.43 16.28 1.35
CA VAL A 378 -18.13 16.94 1.18
C VAL A 378 -18.07 18.23 2.00
N PHE A 379 -19.07 19.11 1.89
CA PHE A 379 -19.12 20.32 2.70
C PHE A 379 -19.28 20.00 4.19
N GLY A 380 -19.95 18.91 4.54
CA GLY A 380 -20.03 18.40 5.91
C GLY A 380 -18.64 18.07 6.48
N TRP A 381 -17.80 17.36 5.72
CA TRP A 381 -16.44 17.05 6.15
C TRP A 381 -15.53 18.27 6.19
N LEU A 382 -15.54 19.11 5.14
CA LEU A 382 -14.75 20.34 5.11
C LEU A 382 -15.12 21.28 6.26
N SER A 383 -16.42 21.40 6.58
CA SER A 383 -16.90 22.17 7.74
C SER A 383 -16.37 21.61 9.06
N LYS A 384 -16.43 20.29 9.27
CA LYS A 384 -15.87 19.65 10.48
C LYS A 384 -14.37 19.92 10.62
N ILE A 385 -13.62 19.86 9.52
CA ILE A 385 -12.19 20.18 9.48
C ILE A 385 -11.99 21.65 9.92
N LEU A 386 -12.67 22.61 9.29
CA LEU A 386 -12.55 24.04 9.62
C LEU A 386 -12.93 24.35 11.06
N ILE A 387 -14.04 23.78 11.56
CA ILE A 387 -14.49 23.98 12.94
C ILE A 387 -13.41 23.51 13.91
N CYS A 388 -12.81 22.32 13.67
CA CYS A 388 -11.75 21.81 14.52
C CYS A 388 -10.54 22.75 14.59
N PHE A 389 -10.18 23.41 13.49
CA PHE A 389 -9.09 24.39 13.49
C PHE A 389 -9.50 25.70 14.15
N ALA A 390 -10.70 26.20 13.87
CA ALA A 390 -11.23 27.42 14.46
C ALA A 390 -11.26 27.31 16.00
N THR A 391 -11.80 26.22 16.56
CA THR A 391 -11.88 26.03 18.01
C THR A 391 -10.50 26.10 18.68
N ARG A 392 -9.46 25.55 18.03
CA ARG A 392 -8.09 25.58 18.57
C ARG A 392 -7.46 26.97 18.52
N CYS A 393 -7.64 27.69 17.41
CA CYS A 393 -7.15 29.06 17.29
C CYS A 393 -7.75 29.97 18.37
N PHE A 394 -9.01 29.73 18.76
CA PHE A 394 -9.68 30.47 19.83
C PHE A 394 -9.34 29.96 21.24
N ASP A 395 -9.07 28.67 21.43
CA ASP A 395 -8.62 28.13 22.73
C ASP A 395 -7.19 28.57 23.07
N ASP A 396 -6.28 28.68 22.09
CA ASP A 396 -4.93 29.23 22.31
C ASP A 396 -4.95 30.74 22.65
N SER A 397 -6.01 31.47 22.26
CA SER A 397 -6.19 32.85 22.72
C SER A 397 -6.60 32.98 24.20
N ASN A 398 -6.95 31.88 24.89
CA ASN A 398 -7.09 31.87 26.36
C ASN A 398 -5.77 31.59 27.10
N LEU A 399 -4.71 31.14 26.41
CA LEU A 399 -3.36 31.05 26.98
C LEU A 399 -2.65 32.41 27.07
N TYR A 400 -3.13 33.44 26.35
CA TYR A 400 -2.69 34.82 26.53
C TYR A 400 -3.21 35.48 27.83
N ASN A 401 -4.21 34.91 28.49
CA ASN A 401 -4.68 35.37 29.81
C ASN A 401 -3.93 34.72 31.00
N ILE A 402 -2.98 33.81 30.76
CA ILE A 402 -2.13 33.20 31.79
C ILE A 402 -0.69 33.77 31.78
N VAL A 403 -0.33 34.62 30.81
CA VAL A 403 0.95 35.35 30.78
C VAL A 403 0.79 36.81 31.26
N LEU A 404 -0.36 37.18 31.83
CA LEU A 404 -0.63 38.51 32.41
C LEU A 404 -0.93 38.52 33.92
N ASN A 405 -0.61 37.46 34.67
CA ASN A 405 -0.79 37.44 36.14
C ASN A 405 0.40 36.80 36.89
N ASN A 406 1.63 37.27 36.63
CA ASN A 406 2.74 37.27 37.58
C ASN A 406 3.53 38.57 37.44
#